data_AF-A0A974URR6-F1
#
_entry.id   AF-A0A974URR6-F1
#
_cell.length_a   1.000
_cell.length_b   1.000
_cell.length_c   1.000
_cell.angle_alpha   90.00
_cell.angle_beta   90.00
_cell.angle_gamma   90.00
#
_symmetry.space_group_name_H-M   'P 1'
#
loop_
_entity.id
_entity.type
_entity.pdbx_description
1 polymer ?
#
loop_
_entity_poly.entity_id
_entity_poly.type
_entity_poly.pdbx_seq_one_letter_code
_entity_poly.pdbx_strand_id
1 'polypeptide(L)'
;MRVRGLITLLSIAMVSAGATQVAVAAPAHPADDEAINYHEWSGGSFHAGRLDGLSLGRDGLRITHPAGTVEHSEPGLGTTKTYEYGTWTSPQYRQGFDATQLIASWNALTPAKTWLEVEAKGRTSAGVETTWYVMGRWASGDGDIQRTSVDGQSDDNAAVDVDTLATKTGVTLRSYQLRVNLYREAGTSVTPTLSTLGAMTSHVPDRFDVRTTRPGRARGIELKVPAYAQNIHKGQFPQYGGGGEAWCSPTSTEMVAEYWGKKPSDAQLSWIPSDYADRSVVYAARNTYDYAYDGTGNWPFNTAYAASLGLRGHITRLHDLNELEDYIARGIPVITSQSFLPEELDGAGYGTSGHIMVVVGFTPAGDVIANDPASSSDDRVRNVYKRDQFEKIWQRTKRLRADGSVAGGPGGVVYLVTPA
;
A
#
# COMPACT_ATOMS: atom_id res chain seq x y z
N MET A 1 -85.25 50.53 -30.90
CA MET A 1 -86.39 49.97 -30.16
C MET A 1 -85.87 48.83 -29.27
N ARG A 2 -86.04 48.92 -27.94
CA ARG A 2 -85.76 47.91 -26.87
C ARG A 2 -84.25 47.60 -26.64
N VAL A 3 -83.58 47.94 -25.52
CA VAL A 3 -83.76 47.69 -24.06
C VAL A 3 -83.29 46.29 -23.60
N ARG A 4 -82.47 46.29 -22.51
CA ARG A 4 -82.01 45.19 -21.60
C ARG A 4 -80.82 44.35 -22.10
N GLY A 5 -79.83 43.94 -21.31
CA GLY A 5 -79.61 44.00 -19.86
C GLY A 5 -78.80 42.77 -19.39
N LEU A 6 -77.68 43.00 -18.70
CA LEU A 6 -77.02 42.25 -17.62
C LEU A 6 -76.85 40.69 -17.62
N ILE A 7 -75.59 40.29 -17.35
CA ILE A 7 -75.08 39.24 -16.43
C ILE A 7 -75.13 37.73 -16.80
N THR A 8 -73.92 37.23 -17.06
CA THR A 8 -73.19 36.06 -16.49
C THR A 8 -73.86 34.69 -16.39
N LEU A 9 -73.17 33.67 -16.95
CA LEU A 9 -72.90 32.39 -16.27
C LEU A 9 -71.67 31.66 -16.86
N LEU A 10 -70.82 31.19 -15.96
CA LEU A 10 -69.60 30.38 -16.11
C LEU A 10 -69.79 29.14 -17.00
N SER A 11 -68.71 28.66 -17.64
CA SER A 11 -68.29 27.24 -17.55
C SER A 11 -66.91 26.95 -18.22
N ILE A 12 -65.97 26.54 -17.35
CA ILE A 12 -64.93 25.50 -17.52
C ILE A 12 -63.99 25.59 -18.73
N ALA A 13 -62.82 26.20 -18.52
CA ALA A 13 -61.61 25.92 -19.31
C ALA A 13 -60.79 24.85 -18.58
N MET A 14 -60.63 23.68 -19.20
CA MET A 14 -59.67 22.67 -18.73
C MET A 14 -58.25 23.19 -18.96
N VAL A 15 -57.55 23.50 -17.86
CA VAL A 15 -56.11 23.78 -17.87
C VAL A 15 -55.39 22.43 -17.85
N SER A 16 -54.90 21.99 -19.00
CA SER A 16 -53.93 20.92 -19.10
C SER A 16 -52.59 21.41 -18.54
N ALA A 17 -52.29 21.06 -17.29
CA ALA A 17 -50.99 21.24 -16.68
C ALA A 17 -49.99 20.27 -17.33
N GLY A 18 -49.26 20.74 -18.34
CA GLY A 18 -48.07 20.05 -18.83
C GLY A 18 -46.99 20.14 -17.76
N ALA A 19 -46.78 19.06 -17.03
CA ALA A 19 -45.64 18.93 -16.13
C ALA A 19 -44.36 18.95 -16.97
N THR A 20 -43.67 20.09 -17.00
CA THR A 20 -42.29 20.15 -17.47
C THR A 20 -41.46 19.31 -16.51
N GLN A 21 -41.14 18.08 -16.90
CA GLN A 21 -40.09 17.30 -16.26
C GLN A 21 -38.79 18.09 -16.47
N VAL A 22 -38.40 18.84 -15.43
CA VAL A 22 -37.01 19.27 -15.30
C VAL A 22 -36.23 17.98 -15.08
N ALA A 23 -35.63 17.46 -16.14
CA ALA A 23 -34.62 16.43 -16.02
C ALA A 23 -33.50 17.04 -15.18
N VAL A 24 -33.44 16.65 -13.90
CA VAL A 24 -32.26 16.90 -13.08
C VAL A 24 -31.15 16.12 -13.77
N ALA A 25 -30.28 16.83 -14.48
CA ALA A 25 -29.08 16.24 -15.03
C ALA A 25 -28.34 15.57 -13.87
N ALA A 26 -28.15 14.25 -13.96
CA ALA A 26 -27.20 13.57 -13.09
C ALA A 26 -25.86 14.32 -13.21
N PRO A 27 -25.15 14.57 -12.09
CA PRO A 27 -23.87 15.25 -12.15
C PRO A 27 -22.99 14.51 -13.17
N ALA A 28 -22.42 15.28 -14.11
CA ALA A 28 -21.41 14.76 -15.01
C ALA A 28 -20.25 14.23 -14.15
N HIS A 29 -20.03 12.92 -14.19
CA HIS A 29 -18.93 12.27 -13.49
C HIS A 29 -17.65 12.43 -14.32
N PRO A 30 -16.58 12.97 -13.76
CA PRO A 30 -15.31 13.00 -14.45
C PRO A 30 -14.75 11.57 -14.44
N ALA A 31 -14.57 11.00 -15.63
CA ALA A 31 -13.86 9.74 -15.81
C ALA A 31 -12.33 9.91 -15.69
N ASP A 32 -11.82 11.12 -15.40
CA ASP A 32 -10.41 11.50 -15.58
C ASP A 32 -9.79 12.29 -14.39
N ASP A 33 -10.39 12.30 -13.19
CA ASP A 33 -9.92 13.15 -12.08
C ASP A 33 -8.86 12.49 -11.17
N GLU A 34 -8.61 11.19 -11.32
CA GLU A 34 -7.53 10.51 -10.60
C GLU A 34 -6.28 10.33 -11.47
N ALA A 35 -5.12 10.48 -10.85
CA ALA A 35 -3.84 10.24 -11.51
C ALA A 35 -2.94 9.41 -10.58
N ILE A 36 -2.36 8.34 -11.13
CA ILE A 36 -1.48 7.43 -10.40
C ILE A 36 -0.24 7.21 -11.26
N ASN A 37 0.94 7.23 -10.65
CA ASN A 37 2.18 6.86 -11.30
C ASN A 37 3.11 6.17 -10.32
N TYR A 38 3.64 5.01 -10.72
CA TYR A 38 4.79 4.39 -10.09
C TYR A 38 6.03 4.59 -10.96
N HIS A 39 7.12 5.05 -10.34
CA HIS A 39 8.42 5.14 -10.98
C HIS A 39 9.50 4.53 -10.09
N GLU A 40 10.46 3.86 -10.73
CA GLU A 40 11.54 3.15 -10.05
C GLU A 40 12.87 3.31 -10.76
N TRP A 41 13.93 3.31 -9.95
CA TRP A 41 15.31 3.19 -10.37
C TRP A 41 15.82 1.79 -10.03
N SER A 42 16.43 1.14 -11.01
CA SER A 42 17.04 -0.19 -10.88
C SER A 42 18.11 -0.40 -11.96
N GLY A 43 19.09 -1.26 -11.67
CA GLY A 43 20.19 -1.53 -12.59
C GLY A 43 20.86 -0.24 -13.10
N GLY A 44 21.00 -0.11 -14.42
CA GLY A 44 21.69 1.04 -15.04
C GLY A 44 21.03 2.40 -14.78
N SER A 45 19.73 2.46 -14.45
CA SER A 45 19.07 3.76 -14.21
C SER A 45 19.52 4.44 -12.91
N PHE A 46 20.20 3.72 -12.01
CA PHE A 46 20.86 4.34 -10.85
C PHE A 46 21.97 5.33 -11.24
N HIS A 47 22.57 5.21 -12.44
CA HIS A 47 23.58 6.16 -12.92
C HIS A 47 23.01 7.56 -13.19
N ALA A 48 21.68 7.72 -13.29
CA ALA A 48 21.05 9.03 -13.41
C ALA A 48 21.04 9.80 -12.09
N GLY A 49 21.26 9.14 -10.95
CA GLY A 49 21.34 9.76 -9.63
C GLY A 49 22.78 10.10 -9.22
N ARG A 50 22.92 10.89 -8.15
CA ARG A 50 24.20 11.21 -7.53
C ARG A 50 24.60 10.07 -6.58
N LEU A 51 25.75 9.45 -6.84
CA LEU A 51 26.38 8.44 -6.00
C LEU A 51 27.44 9.10 -5.10
N ASP A 52 27.45 8.73 -3.81
CA ASP A 52 28.44 9.16 -2.83
C ASP A 52 28.82 7.97 -1.95
N GLY A 53 30.03 7.43 -2.13
CA GLY A 53 30.45 6.19 -1.46
C GLY A 53 29.80 4.89 -1.97
N LEU A 54 28.87 5.00 -2.93
CA LEU A 54 28.18 3.87 -3.53
C LEU A 54 28.62 3.63 -4.97
N SER A 55 28.57 2.37 -5.40
CA SER A 55 28.65 2.01 -6.81
C SER A 55 27.60 0.96 -7.16
N LEU A 56 27.25 0.87 -8.44
CA LEU A 56 26.41 -0.20 -8.96
C LEU A 56 27.24 -1.48 -9.10
N GLY A 57 26.82 -2.54 -8.42
CA GLY A 57 27.31 -3.90 -8.63
C GLY A 57 26.37 -4.72 -9.51
N ARG A 58 26.64 -6.02 -9.64
CA ARG A 58 25.80 -6.97 -10.40
C ARG A 58 24.35 -7.00 -9.92
N ASP A 59 24.16 -6.97 -8.60
CA ASP A 59 22.86 -7.21 -7.97
C ASP A 59 22.23 -5.91 -7.39
N GLY A 60 22.88 -4.75 -7.55
CA GLY A 60 22.37 -3.47 -7.06
C GLY A 60 23.43 -2.51 -6.53
N LEU A 61 22.98 -1.39 -5.96
CA LEU A 61 23.84 -0.40 -5.28
C LEU A 61 24.45 -0.98 -4.02
N ARG A 62 25.72 -0.68 -3.79
CA ARG A 62 26.51 -1.18 -2.65
C ARG A 62 27.58 -0.18 -2.24
N ILE A 63 28.01 -0.26 -0.98
CA ILE A 63 29.09 0.57 -0.44
C ILE A 63 30.43 0.07 -1.00
N THR A 64 31.19 0.96 -1.62
CA THR A 64 32.56 0.66 -2.10
C THR A 64 33.61 1.37 -1.28
N HIS A 65 33.35 2.60 -0.88
CA HIS A 65 34.09 3.36 0.11
C HIS A 65 33.08 4.19 0.92
N PRO A 66 33.26 4.37 2.23
CA PRO A 66 32.33 5.19 2.99
C PRO A 66 32.37 6.64 2.52
N ALA A 67 31.20 7.26 2.37
CA ALA A 67 31.05 8.72 2.26
C ALA A 67 31.25 9.39 3.62
N GLY A 68 30.94 8.68 4.71
CA GLY A 68 31.18 9.12 6.07
C GLY A 68 30.83 8.05 7.10
N THR A 69 30.83 8.44 8.37
CA THR A 69 30.44 7.60 9.50
C THR A 69 29.37 8.30 10.33
N VAL A 70 28.52 7.51 11.00
CA VAL A 70 27.51 7.99 11.94
C VAL A 70 27.47 7.06 13.15
N GLU A 71 27.26 7.62 14.34
CA GLU A 71 26.91 6.83 15.52
C GLU A 71 25.39 6.64 15.55
N HIS A 72 24.94 5.40 15.68
CA HIS A 72 23.53 5.06 15.73
C HIS A 72 23.24 4.26 17.01
N SER A 73 22.24 4.72 17.76
CA SER A 73 21.79 4.09 19.00
C SER A 73 20.44 3.40 18.76
N GLU A 74 20.34 2.17 19.24
CA GLU A 74 19.16 1.32 19.20
C GLU A 74 18.72 1.03 20.64
N PRO A 75 17.87 1.89 21.24
CA PRO A 75 17.48 1.76 22.64
C PRO A 75 16.81 0.41 22.94
N GLY A 76 15.97 -0.08 22.03
CA GLY A 76 15.29 -1.38 22.19
C GLY A 76 16.23 -2.59 22.13
N LEU A 77 17.44 -2.42 21.61
CA LEU A 77 18.51 -3.44 21.61
C LEU A 77 19.60 -3.16 22.66
N GLY A 78 19.61 -1.98 23.27
CA GLY A 78 20.65 -1.55 24.21
C GLY A 78 22.02 -1.37 23.57
N THR A 79 22.09 -1.05 22.27
CA THR A 79 23.36 -0.93 21.53
C THR A 79 23.58 0.46 20.97
N THR A 80 24.83 0.92 20.99
CA THR A 80 25.29 2.08 20.24
C THR A 80 26.48 1.63 19.39
N LYS A 81 26.39 1.82 18.08
CA LYS A 81 27.40 1.37 17.12
C LYS A 81 27.74 2.49 16.15
N THR A 82 28.97 2.50 15.66
CA THR A 82 29.36 3.34 14.53
C THR A 82 29.09 2.60 13.22
N TYR A 83 28.43 3.27 12.28
CA TYR A 83 28.17 2.80 10.93
C TYR A 83 28.90 3.68 9.92
N GLU A 84 29.54 3.02 8.97
CA GLU A 84 29.95 3.63 7.69
C GLU A 84 28.74 3.70 6.77
N TYR A 85 28.60 4.80 6.02
CA TYR A 85 27.50 4.95 5.08
C TYR A 85 27.95 5.41 3.69
N GLY A 86 27.12 5.11 2.70
CA GLY A 86 27.13 5.76 1.40
C GLY A 86 25.71 6.14 0.99
N THR A 87 25.59 7.13 0.13
CA THR A 87 24.32 7.76 -0.23
C THR A 87 24.10 7.70 -1.74
N TRP A 88 22.86 7.43 -2.14
CA TRP A 88 22.39 7.69 -3.50
C TRP A 88 21.21 8.65 -3.45
N THR A 89 21.22 9.69 -4.30
CA THR A 89 20.11 10.63 -4.46
C THR A 89 19.62 10.60 -5.90
N SER A 90 18.32 10.40 -6.08
CA SER A 90 17.68 10.39 -7.40
C SER A 90 17.75 11.77 -8.08
N PRO A 91 17.71 11.83 -9.42
CA PRO A 91 17.32 13.07 -10.08
C PRO A 91 15.90 13.47 -9.65
N GLN A 92 15.53 14.72 -9.91
CA GLN A 92 14.15 15.16 -9.73
C GLN A 92 13.24 14.44 -10.73
N TYR A 93 12.26 13.69 -10.24
CA TYR A 93 11.28 13.00 -11.06
C TYR A 93 9.98 13.79 -11.14
N ARG A 94 9.47 13.99 -12.37
CA ARG A 94 8.18 14.65 -12.64
C ARG A 94 7.19 13.59 -13.10
N GLN A 95 6.23 13.25 -12.24
CA GLN A 95 5.20 12.24 -12.50
C GLN A 95 4.12 12.67 -13.53
N GLY A 96 4.14 13.93 -13.99
CA GLY A 96 3.23 14.42 -15.02
C GLY A 96 1.92 15.05 -14.51
N PHE A 97 1.67 15.00 -13.20
CA PHE A 97 0.54 15.62 -12.53
C PHE A 97 0.94 16.15 -11.15
N ASP A 98 0.09 16.98 -10.54
CA ASP A 98 0.31 17.55 -9.22
C ASP A 98 -0.27 16.58 -8.15
N ALA A 99 0.57 15.76 -7.52
CA ALA A 99 0.21 14.67 -6.61
C ALA A 99 -0.14 15.16 -5.19
N THR A 100 -0.93 14.39 -4.45
CA THR A 100 -1.26 14.64 -3.03
C THR A 100 -0.66 13.61 -2.08
N GLN A 101 -0.22 12.46 -2.60
CA GLN A 101 0.41 11.41 -1.81
C GLN A 101 1.61 10.80 -2.53
N LEU A 102 2.57 10.31 -1.74
CA LEU A 102 3.72 9.53 -2.17
C LEU A 102 3.98 8.38 -1.20
N ILE A 103 4.24 7.18 -1.73
CA ILE A 103 4.68 6.00 -0.96
C ILE A 103 5.95 5.47 -1.60
N ALA A 104 7.05 5.44 -0.85
CA ALA A 104 8.32 4.89 -1.32
C ALA A 104 8.35 3.36 -1.18
N SER A 105 9.03 2.67 -2.09
CA SER A 105 9.24 1.22 -2.04
C SER A 105 10.68 0.90 -2.41
N TRP A 106 11.26 -0.12 -1.77
CA TRP A 106 12.64 -0.54 -2.01
C TRP A 106 12.76 -2.07 -1.96
N ASN A 107 13.72 -2.58 -2.71
CA ASN A 107 14.07 -4.00 -2.72
C ASN A 107 15.55 -4.13 -2.38
N ALA A 108 15.84 -4.65 -1.19
CA ALA A 108 17.20 -4.72 -0.69
C ALA A 108 17.50 -6.03 0.06
N LEU A 109 18.77 -6.43 0.02
CA LEU A 109 19.34 -7.41 0.92
C LEU A 109 20.22 -6.67 1.92
N THR A 110 19.96 -6.85 3.21
CA THR A 110 20.81 -6.29 4.27
C THR A 110 21.29 -7.46 5.14
N PRO A 111 22.44 -8.07 4.81
CA PRO A 111 23.07 -9.05 5.69
C PRO A 111 23.31 -8.45 7.08
N ALA A 112 23.55 -9.32 8.08
CA ALA A 112 23.86 -8.87 9.43
C ALA A 112 24.95 -7.77 9.42
N LYS A 113 24.81 -6.80 10.32
CA LYS A 113 25.59 -5.57 10.44
C LYS A 113 25.32 -4.50 9.39
N THR A 114 24.24 -4.63 8.62
CA THR A 114 23.87 -3.66 7.59
C THR A 114 22.40 -3.30 7.65
N TRP A 115 22.08 -2.10 7.20
CA TRP A 115 20.71 -1.58 7.14
C TRP A 115 20.64 -0.42 6.15
N LEU A 116 19.45 0.13 5.93
CA LEU A 116 19.25 1.29 5.07
C LEU A 116 18.23 2.28 5.63
N GLU A 117 18.31 3.53 5.19
CA GLU A 117 17.30 4.56 5.41
C GLU A 117 16.86 5.11 4.06
N VAL A 118 15.54 5.13 3.81
CA VAL A 118 14.94 5.75 2.61
C VAL A 118 14.31 7.07 3.01
N GLU A 119 14.55 8.10 2.20
CA GLU A 119 14.00 9.43 2.39
C GLU A 119 13.35 9.96 1.11
N ALA A 120 12.35 10.82 1.26
CA ALA A 120 11.69 11.50 0.15
C ALA A 120 11.66 13.02 0.39
N LYS A 121 11.75 13.78 -0.69
CA LYS A 121 11.53 15.24 -0.69
C LYS A 121 10.67 15.61 -1.89
N GLY A 122 9.67 16.45 -1.66
CA GLY A 122 8.78 16.97 -2.70
C GLY A 122 9.13 18.39 -3.12
N ARG A 123 8.77 18.74 -4.35
CA ARG A 123 8.62 20.14 -4.79
C ARG A 123 7.15 20.40 -5.06
N THR A 124 6.57 21.38 -4.39
CA THR A 124 5.17 21.71 -4.53
C THR A 124 4.87 22.34 -5.90
N SER A 125 3.61 22.33 -6.31
CA SER A 125 3.12 23.04 -7.50
C SER A 125 3.39 24.56 -7.45
N ALA A 126 3.47 25.13 -6.24
CA ALA A 126 3.88 26.52 -5.99
C ALA A 126 5.41 26.74 -6.08
N GLY A 127 6.21 25.68 -6.28
CA GLY A 127 7.66 25.76 -6.44
C GLY A 127 8.46 25.80 -5.12
N VAL A 128 7.83 25.47 -3.99
CA VAL A 128 8.48 25.33 -2.69
C VAL A 128 9.03 23.90 -2.54
N GLU A 129 10.22 23.74 -2.01
CA GLU A 129 10.76 22.42 -1.64
C GLU A 129 10.30 22.09 -0.21
N THR A 130 9.87 20.84 0.01
CA THR A 130 9.63 20.35 1.37
C THR A 130 10.96 20.07 2.08
N THR A 131 10.90 19.77 3.37
CA THR A 131 11.99 19.04 4.04
C THR A 131 12.20 17.65 3.41
N TRP A 132 13.31 16.99 3.74
CA TRP A 132 13.44 15.54 3.58
C TRP A 132 12.67 14.85 4.70
N TYR A 133 11.94 13.81 4.33
CA TYR A 133 11.20 12.95 5.25
C TYR A 133 11.78 11.53 5.17
N VAL A 134 12.00 10.90 6.32
CA VAL A 134 12.36 9.49 6.42
C VAL A 134 11.12 8.65 6.15
N MET A 135 11.15 7.88 5.06
CA MET A 135 10.08 6.96 4.66
C MET A 135 10.23 5.58 5.31
N GLY A 136 11.40 5.28 5.87
CA GLY A 136 11.61 4.09 6.67
C GLY A 136 13.08 3.77 6.91
N ARG A 137 13.37 3.21 8.09
CA ARG A 137 14.65 2.56 8.42
C ARG A 137 14.45 1.06 8.39
N TRP A 138 15.27 0.36 7.60
CA TRP A 138 15.02 -1.03 7.26
C TRP A 138 16.26 -1.92 7.39
N ALA A 139 16.10 -3.10 7.99
CA ALA A 139 17.04 -4.23 7.97
C ALA A 139 16.29 -5.57 7.79
N SER A 140 16.94 -6.62 7.30
CA SER A 140 16.32 -7.92 6.99
C SER A 140 16.01 -8.68 8.26
N GLY A 141 16.91 -8.60 9.23
CA GLY A 141 16.65 -8.97 10.61
C GLY A 141 16.35 -7.76 11.48
N ASP A 142 16.08 -8.04 12.75
CA ASP A 142 15.81 -7.08 13.83
C ASP A 142 16.97 -7.00 14.85
N GLY A 143 18.15 -7.56 14.51
CA GLY A 143 19.31 -7.64 15.41
C GLY A 143 20.32 -6.50 15.29
N ASP A 144 20.30 -5.77 14.16
CA ASP A 144 21.20 -4.63 13.92
C ASP A 144 20.52 -3.29 14.19
N ILE A 145 19.25 -3.21 13.78
CA ILE A 145 18.32 -2.13 14.09
C ILE A 145 16.93 -2.72 14.32
N GLN A 146 16.11 -2.04 15.11
CA GLN A 146 14.66 -2.24 15.09
C GLN A 146 14.07 -1.43 13.93
N ARG A 147 13.63 -2.13 12.87
CA ARG A 147 12.99 -1.51 11.69
C ARG A 147 11.87 -0.56 12.11
N THR A 148 11.82 0.65 11.55
CA THR A 148 10.93 1.66 12.08
C THR A 148 10.53 2.71 11.05
N SER A 149 9.26 3.12 11.08
CA SER A 149 8.84 4.45 10.63
C SER A 149 9.40 5.53 11.57
N VAL A 150 9.27 6.80 11.18
CA VAL A 150 9.65 7.93 12.05
C VAL A 150 8.42 8.82 12.26
N ASP A 151 8.02 8.96 13.53
CA ASP A 151 6.80 9.66 13.91
C ASP A 151 6.95 11.19 13.85
N GLY A 152 5.82 11.87 13.69
CA GLY A 152 5.71 13.33 13.88
C GLY A 152 6.36 14.18 12.80
N GLN A 153 6.79 13.58 11.68
CA GLN A 153 7.42 14.32 10.59
C GLN A 153 6.40 15.19 9.84
N SER A 154 6.59 16.50 9.87
CA SER A 154 5.70 17.48 9.22
C SER A 154 6.44 18.78 8.92
N ASP A 155 6.09 19.44 7.82
CA ASP A 155 6.42 20.84 7.54
C ASP A 155 5.15 21.60 7.08
N ASP A 156 5.24 22.80 6.52
CA ASP A 156 4.08 23.57 6.05
C ASP A 156 3.35 22.96 4.85
N ASN A 157 3.95 22.00 4.15
CA ASN A 157 3.50 21.46 2.87
C ASN A 157 3.01 20.01 2.97
N ALA A 158 3.65 19.19 3.80
CA ALA A 158 3.33 17.76 3.91
C ALA A 158 3.70 17.16 5.28
N ALA A 159 3.15 15.98 5.54
CA ALA A 159 3.46 15.16 6.71
C ALA A 159 3.55 13.68 6.32
N VAL A 160 4.30 12.90 7.09
CA VAL A 160 4.33 11.43 6.94
C VAL A 160 3.36 10.80 7.93
N ASP A 161 2.49 9.94 7.42
CA ASP A 161 1.65 9.03 8.19
C ASP A 161 2.15 7.60 7.94
N VAL A 162 2.98 7.10 8.86
CA VAL A 162 3.69 5.80 8.83
C VAL A 162 4.56 5.61 7.58
N ASP A 163 3.96 5.25 6.45
CA ASP A 163 4.61 4.98 5.16
C ASP A 163 4.18 5.92 4.03
N THR A 164 3.21 6.79 4.28
CA THR A 164 2.62 7.68 3.28
C THR A 164 2.98 9.13 3.56
N LEU A 165 3.70 9.75 2.62
CA LEU A 165 3.88 11.20 2.60
C LEU A 165 2.62 11.84 2.00
N ALA A 166 1.83 12.52 2.82
CA ALA A 166 0.60 13.19 2.42
C ALA A 166 0.77 14.71 2.46
N THR A 167 0.32 15.40 1.41
CA THR A 167 0.31 16.86 1.38
C THR A 167 -0.77 17.43 2.30
N LYS A 168 -0.53 18.64 2.82
CA LYS A 168 -1.55 19.40 3.52
C LYS A 168 -2.65 19.86 2.55
N THR A 169 -3.81 20.19 3.10
CA THR A 169 -4.95 20.72 2.33
C THR A 169 -4.54 21.88 1.43
N GLY A 170 -4.84 21.77 0.14
CA GLY A 170 -4.51 22.79 -0.87
C GLY A 170 -3.07 22.75 -1.38
N VAL A 171 -2.23 21.85 -0.86
CA VAL A 171 -0.85 21.63 -1.34
C VAL A 171 -0.81 20.40 -2.23
N THR A 172 -0.04 20.49 -3.31
CA THR A 172 0.24 19.37 -4.23
C THR A 172 1.72 19.33 -4.59
N LEU A 173 2.26 18.15 -4.84
CA LEU A 173 3.63 17.90 -5.27
C LEU A 173 3.71 17.79 -6.79
N ARG A 174 4.54 18.61 -7.44
CA ARG A 174 4.77 18.57 -8.88
C ARG A 174 5.88 17.60 -9.30
N SER A 175 6.73 17.26 -8.35
CA SER A 175 7.87 16.37 -8.54
C SER A 175 8.44 15.96 -7.19
N TYR A 176 9.25 14.91 -7.17
CA TYR A 176 9.94 14.46 -5.96
C TYR A 176 11.38 14.03 -6.25
N GLN A 177 12.15 13.85 -5.18
CA GLN A 177 13.42 13.12 -5.16
C GLN A 177 13.36 12.05 -4.08
N LEU A 178 14.04 10.92 -4.32
CA LEU A 178 14.33 9.92 -3.30
C LEU A 178 15.81 9.97 -2.95
N ARG A 179 16.12 9.66 -1.69
CA ARG A 179 17.47 9.43 -1.21
C ARG A 179 17.50 8.14 -0.43
N VAL A 180 18.59 7.40 -0.57
CA VAL A 180 18.86 6.22 0.26
C VAL A 180 20.24 6.33 0.84
N ASN A 181 20.33 6.03 2.13
CA ASN A 181 21.59 5.83 2.83
C ASN A 181 21.73 4.33 3.09
N LEU A 182 22.83 3.74 2.62
CA LEU A 182 23.21 2.37 2.91
C LEU A 182 24.23 2.37 4.03
N TYR A 183 24.02 1.56 5.06
CA TYR A 183 24.86 1.50 6.25
C TYR A 183 25.50 0.12 6.41
N ARG A 184 26.75 0.11 6.87
CA ARG A 184 27.44 -1.08 7.39
C ARG A 184 28.18 -0.73 8.69
N GLU A 185 28.22 -1.65 9.64
CA GLU A 185 28.98 -1.46 10.89
C GLU A 185 30.44 -1.15 10.55
N ALA A 186 31.01 -0.12 11.18
CA ALA A 186 32.36 0.36 10.90
C ALA A 186 33.41 -0.75 11.12
N GLY A 187 34.42 -0.80 10.24
CA GLY A 187 35.45 -1.85 10.29
C GLY A 187 35.03 -3.19 9.69
N THR A 188 33.83 -3.30 9.11
CA THR A 188 33.39 -4.49 8.35
C THR A 188 33.48 -4.27 6.84
N SER A 189 33.57 -5.36 6.07
CA SER A 189 33.52 -5.33 4.61
C SER A 189 32.15 -5.74 4.04
N VAL A 190 31.20 -6.13 4.90
CA VAL A 190 29.84 -6.51 4.52
C VAL A 190 29.13 -5.27 4.00
N THR A 191 28.35 -5.41 2.93
CA THR A 191 27.58 -4.30 2.36
C THR A 191 26.12 -4.72 2.21
N PRO A 192 25.17 -3.83 2.52
CA PRO A 192 23.82 -4.01 2.02
C PRO A 192 23.85 -3.87 0.49
N THR A 193 22.85 -4.45 -0.17
CA THR A 193 22.65 -4.32 -1.62
C THR A 193 21.23 -3.85 -1.89
N LEU A 194 21.09 -2.73 -2.58
CA LEU A 194 19.79 -2.19 -3.00
C LEU A 194 19.59 -2.42 -4.50
N SER A 195 18.64 -3.28 -4.85
CA SER A 195 18.33 -3.65 -6.23
C SER A 195 17.36 -2.67 -6.90
N THR A 196 16.39 -2.13 -6.14
CA THR A 196 15.42 -1.15 -6.64
C THR A 196 15.06 -0.13 -5.57
N LEU A 197 14.77 1.09 -6.01
CA LEU A 197 14.18 2.14 -5.21
C LEU A 197 13.19 2.91 -6.09
N GLY A 198 11.97 3.11 -5.62
CA GLY A 198 10.93 3.79 -6.38
C GLY A 198 9.86 4.38 -5.48
N ALA A 199 8.89 5.06 -6.08
CA ALA A 199 7.73 5.55 -5.37
C ALA A 199 6.49 5.55 -6.25
N MET A 200 5.35 5.24 -5.62
CA MET A 200 4.04 5.60 -6.16
C MET A 200 3.73 7.04 -5.75
N THR A 201 3.21 7.80 -6.70
CA THR A 201 2.58 9.10 -6.48
C THR A 201 1.14 9.04 -6.94
N SER A 202 0.25 9.74 -6.23
CA SER A 202 -1.16 9.77 -6.62
C SER A 202 -1.83 11.09 -6.31
N HIS A 203 -2.81 11.44 -7.14
CA HIS A 203 -3.85 12.40 -6.87
C HIS A 203 -5.18 11.65 -7.03
N VAL A 204 -5.77 11.19 -5.93
CA VAL A 204 -7.08 10.52 -5.97
C VAL A 204 -8.07 11.40 -5.20
N PRO A 205 -9.14 11.90 -5.84
CA PRO A 205 -10.13 12.74 -5.17
C PRO A 205 -10.83 12.04 -4.00
N ASP A 206 -11.36 12.85 -3.09
CA ASP A 206 -12.25 12.39 -2.03
C ASP A 206 -13.53 11.79 -2.63
N ARG A 207 -13.78 10.51 -2.35
CA ARG A 207 -14.97 9.79 -2.83
C ARG A 207 -15.42 8.76 -1.80
N PHE A 208 -16.73 8.73 -1.56
CA PHE A 208 -17.40 7.73 -0.71
C PHE A 208 -17.91 6.52 -1.50
N ASP A 209 -18.02 6.70 -2.82
CA ASP A 209 -18.52 5.68 -3.74
C ASP A 209 -17.73 5.70 -5.04
N VAL A 210 -17.80 4.60 -5.78
CA VAL A 210 -17.12 4.41 -7.06
C VAL A 210 -18.05 3.71 -8.03
N ARG A 211 -17.82 3.93 -9.33
CA ARG A 211 -18.55 3.19 -10.35
C ARG A 211 -18.00 1.78 -10.43
N THR A 212 -18.85 0.79 -10.16
CA THR A 212 -18.49 -0.60 -10.37
C THR A 212 -18.16 -0.88 -11.83
N THR A 213 -17.03 -1.53 -12.06
CA THR A 213 -16.61 -2.00 -13.37
C THR A 213 -17.40 -3.25 -13.79
N ARG A 214 -17.48 -3.49 -15.09
CA ARG A 214 -18.02 -4.74 -15.61
C ARG A 214 -16.92 -5.81 -15.58
N PRO A 215 -17.24 -7.07 -15.30
CA PRO A 215 -16.28 -8.19 -15.34
C PRO A 215 -15.44 -8.21 -16.63
N GLY A 216 -14.12 -8.24 -16.47
CA GLY A 216 -13.11 -8.13 -17.52
C GLY A 216 -12.51 -9.47 -17.97
N ARG A 217 -11.18 -9.47 -18.14
CA ARG A 217 -10.43 -10.57 -18.78
C ARG A 217 -10.11 -11.75 -17.86
N ALA A 218 -10.24 -11.59 -16.54
CA ALA A 218 -9.89 -12.64 -15.59
C ALA A 218 -11.10 -13.47 -15.11
N ARG A 219 -12.27 -13.29 -15.72
CA ARG A 219 -13.46 -14.12 -15.44
C ARG A 219 -13.14 -15.62 -15.49
N GLY A 220 -13.43 -16.31 -14.41
CA GLY A 220 -13.21 -17.75 -14.28
C GLY A 220 -11.76 -18.16 -14.03
N ILE A 221 -10.85 -17.20 -13.81
CA ILE A 221 -9.46 -17.48 -13.41
C ILE A 221 -9.39 -17.49 -11.89
N GLU A 222 -8.77 -18.53 -11.33
CA GLU A 222 -8.44 -18.61 -9.91
C GLU A 222 -7.03 -19.18 -9.75
N LEU A 223 -6.14 -18.35 -9.24
CA LEU A 223 -4.74 -18.68 -8.97
C LEU A 223 -4.65 -19.55 -7.72
N LYS A 224 -3.74 -20.53 -7.74
CA LYS A 224 -3.53 -21.48 -6.63
C LYS A 224 -2.57 -20.91 -5.60
N VAL A 225 -2.94 -19.77 -5.02
CA VAL A 225 -2.23 -19.14 -3.91
C VAL A 225 -2.52 -19.94 -2.63
N PRO A 226 -1.50 -20.32 -1.83
CA PRO A 226 -1.73 -20.95 -0.53
C PRO A 226 -2.57 -20.04 0.36
N ALA A 227 -3.30 -20.65 1.29
CA ALA A 227 -4.26 -19.99 2.15
C ALA A 227 -3.79 -20.09 3.60
N TYR A 228 -3.57 -18.94 4.24
CA TYR A 228 -3.15 -18.85 5.64
C TYR A 228 -4.08 -17.94 6.44
N ALA A 229 -4.49 -18.40 7.61
CA ALA A 229 -5.40 -17.70 8.51
C ALA A 229 -4.66 -17.00 9.66
N GLN A 230 -4.79 -15.67 9.75
CA GLN A 230 -4.11 -14.88 10.77
C GLN A 230 -4.61 -15.16 12.19
N ASN A 231 -5.89 -15.57 12.36
CA ASN A 231 -6.47 -15.75 13.69
C ASN A 231 -6.01 -17.04 14.39
N ILE A 232 -5.37 -17.98 13.68
CA ILE A 232 -4.70 -19.14 14.30
C ILE A 232 -3.60 -18.65 15.26
N HIS A 233 -2.99 -17.51 14.97
CA HIS A 233 -1.88 -16.95 15.74
C HIS A 233 -2.30 -16.04 16.89
N LYS A 234 -3.61 -15.87 17.16
CA LYS A 234 -4.08 -14.90 18.16
C LYS A 234 -3.50 -15.18 19.56
N GLY A 235 -2.92 -14.16 20.17
CA GLY A 235 -2.25 -14.20 21.46
C GLY A 235 -0.83 -14.77 21.42
N GLN A 236 -0.30 -15.13 20.25
CA GLN A 236 1.04 -15.69 20.07
C GLN A 236 2.03 -14.59 19.64
N PHE A 237 3.28 -14.71 20.06
CA PHE A 237 4.35 -13.74 19.74
C PHE A 237 3.95 -12.28 20.02
N PRO A 238 3.61 -11.92 21.27
CA PRO A 238 3.12 -10.59 21.64
C PRO A 238 4.11 -9.46 21.29
N GLN A 239 5.41 -9.74 21.26
CA GLN A 239 6.45 -8.78 20.86
C GLN A 239 6.37 -8.36 19.39
N TYR A 240 5.55 -9.04 18.58
CA TYR A 240 5.30 -8.71 17.17
C TYR A 240 3.81 -8.43 16.93
N GLY A 241 3.07 -7.95 17.94
CA GLY A 241 1.65 -7.57 17.82
C GLY A 241 0.65 -8.68 18.14
N GLY A 242 1.10 -9.89 18.53
CA GLY A 242 0.22 -10.89 19.13
C GLY A 242 -0.67 -11.70 18.18
N GLY A 243 -0.39 -11.71 16.88
CA GLY A 243 -1.20 -12.44 15.89
C GLY A 243 -2.61 -11.88 15.71
N GLY A 244 -3.49 -12.67 15.10
CA GLY A 244 -4.86 -12.22 14.84
C GLY A 244 -4.89 -10.97 13.97
N GLU A 245 -5.79 -10.03 14.28
CA GLU A 245 -6.06 -8.80 13.50
C GLU A 245 -4.80 -8.00 13.12
N ALA A 246 -3.74 -8.07 13.94
CA ALA A 246 -2.48 -7.37 13.71
C ALA A 246 -1.63 -7.94 12.54
N TRP A 247 -1.92 -9.14 12.03
CA TRP A 247 -1.07 -9.88 11.08
C TRP A 247 -1.65 -10.08 9.68
N CYS A 248 -2.71 -9.36 9.29
CA CYS A 248 -3.30 -9.50 7.95
C CYS A 248 -2.29 -9.25 6.81
N SER A 249 -1.43 -8.24 6.95
CA SER A 249 -0.41 -7.86 5.95
C SER A 249 0.70 -8.91 5.78
N PRO A 250 1.41 -9.36 6.83
CA PRO A 250 2.43 -10.40 6.70
C PRO A 250 1.85 -11.73 6.25
N THR A 251 0.64 -12.09 6.72
CA THR A 251 -0.05 -13.32 6.26
C THR A 251 -0.33 -13.26 4.76
N SER A 252 -0.86 -12.14 4.27
CA SER A 252 -1.11 -11.93 2.84
C SER A 252 0.16 -11.93 2.00
N THR A 253 1.21 -11.30 2.52
CA THR A 253 2.52 -11.24 1.85
C THR A 253 3.15 -12.63 1.75
N GLU A 254 3.09 -13.44 2.81
CA GLU A 254 3.62 -14.80 2.81
C GLU A 254 2.84 -15.72 1.87
N MET A 255 1.50 -15.60 1.81
CA MET A 255 0.69 -16.33 0.83
C MET A 255 1.18 -16.09 -0.61
N VAL A 256 1.47 -14.82 -0.97
CA VAL A 256 1.98 -14.48 -2.30
C VAL A 256 3.44 -14.89 -2.50
N ALA A 257 4.29 -14.79 -1.47
CA ALA A 257 5.67 -15.24 -1.56
C ALA A 257 5.75 -16.75 -1.84
N GLU A 258 4.96 -17.55 -1.12
CA GLU A 258 4.91 -19.00 -1.29
C GLU A 258 4.26 -19.42 -2.61
N TYR A 259 3.30 -18.65 -3.14
CA TYR A 259 2.78 -18.84 -4.51
C TYR A 259 3.91 -18.78 -5.55
N TRP A 260 4.91 -17.91 -5.35
CA TRP A 260 6.10 -17.84 -6.20
C TRP A 260 7.21 -18.83 -5.81
N GLY A 261 6.93 -19.76 -4.91
CA GLY A 261 7.87 -20.78 -4.45
C GLY A 261 8.99 -20.23 -3.56
N LYS A 262 8.78 -19.06 -2.93
CA LYS A 262 9.72 -18.44 -1.99
C LYS A 262 9.18 -18.56 -0.57
N LYS A 263 10.04 -18.99 0.35
CA LYS A 263 9.73 -19.11 1.76
C LYS A 263 11.00 -19.01 2.61
N PRO A 264 10.89 -18.71 3.91
CA PRO A 264 12.02 -18.79 4.82
C PRO A 264 12.62 -20.21 4.86
N SER A 265 13.94 -20.30 5.03
CA SER A 265 14.63 -21.57 5.22
C SER A 265 14.38 -22.18 6.60
N ASP A 266 14.58 -23.49 6.75
CA ASP A 266 14.45 -24.17 8.05
C ASP A 266 15.34 -23.56 9.14
N ALA A 267 16.52 -23.06 8.76
CA ALA A 267 17.43 -22.36 9.66
C ALA A 267 16.85 -21.00 10.12
N GLN A 268 16.17 -20.27 9.23
CA GLN A 268 15.48 -19.02 9.59
C GLN A 268 14.27 -19.26 10.49
N LEU A 269 13.63 -20.42 10.37
CA LEU A 269 12.47 -20.80 11.18
C LEU A 269 12.85 -21.44 12.52
N SER A 270 14.11 -21.80 12.75
CA SER A 270 14.52 -22.69 13.86
C SER A 270 14.24 -22.15 15.27
N TRP A 271 13.98 -20.86 15.42
CA TRP A 271 13.60 -20.23 16.69
C TRP A 271 12.11 -20.38 17.03
N ILE A 272 11.29 -20.80 16.05
CA ILE A 272 9.86 -21.09 16.21
C ILE A 272 9.71 -22.60 16.46
N PRO A 273 8.89 -23.02 17.45
CA PRO A 273 8.62 -24.45 17.70
C PRO A 273 8.27 -25.21 16.41
N SER A 274 8.83 -26.41 16.25
CA SER A 274 8.70 -27.17 15.00
C SER A 274 7.27 -27.65 14.70
N ASP A 275 6.46 -27.78 15.74
CA ASP A 275 5.05 -28.18 15.70
C ASP A 275 4.08 -27.00 15.62
N TYR A 276 4.58 -25.76 15.61
CA TYR A 276 3.77 -24.57 15.44
C TYR A 276 3.23 -24.48 14.00
N ALA A 277 1.96 -24.12 13.84
CA ALA A 277 1.32 -23.96 12.53
C ALA A 277 1.85 -22.71 11.79
N ASP A 278 1.99 -22.79 10.46
CA ASP A 278 2.31 -21.65 9.59
C ASP A 278 3.51 -20.81 10.07
N ARG A 279 4.61 -21.50 10.39
CA ARG A 279 5.85 -20.88 10.89
C ARG A 279 6.37 -19.77 9.96
N SER A 280 6.09 -19.85 8.67
CA SER A 280 6.42 -18.81 7.70
C SER A 280 5.66 -17.50 7.94
N VAL A 281 4.39 -17.55 8.36
CA VAL A 281 3.61 -16.36 8.74
C VAL A 281 4.19 -15.67 9.97
N VAL A 282 4.62 -16.44 10.98
CA VAL A 282 5.31 -15.88 12.16
C VAL A 282 6.62 -15.21 11.76
N TYR A 283 7.37 -15.84 10.85
CA TYR A 283 8.60 -15.26 10.33
C TYR A 283 8.32 -13.96 9.56
N ALA A 284 7.29 -13.93 8.71
CA ALA A 284 6.87 -12.71 8.01
C ALA A 284 6.51 -11.61 9.01
N ALA A 285 5.70 -11.90 10.02
CA ALA A 285 5.28 -10.93 11.03
C ALA A 285 6.47 -10.30 11.78
N ARG A 286 7.44 -11.12 12.21
CA ARG A 286 8.68 -10.60 12.80
C ARG A 286 9.43 -9.68 11.83
N ASN A 287 9.53 -10.09 10.56
CA ASN A 287 10.36 -9.42 9.57
C ASN A 287 9.68 -8.22 8.89
N THR A 288 8.41 -7.95 9.19
CA THR A 288 7.68 -6.75 8.74
C THR A 288 7.23 -5.85 9.88
N TYR A 289 7.49 -6.24 11.14
CA TYR A 289 7.15 -5.43 12.31
C TYR A 289 7.87 -4.08 12.26
N ASP A 290 7.08 -3.01 12.38
CA ASP A 290 7.50 -1.63 12.51
C ASP A 290 7.37 -1.24 13.98
N TYR A 291 8.51 -0.93 14.61
CA TYR A 291 8.59 -0.71 16.05
C TYR A 291 8.04 0.65 16.50
N ALA A 292 7.96 1.66 15.63
CA ALA A 292 7.29 2.93 15.96
C ALA A 292 5.78 2.83 15.74
N TYR A 293 5.37 2.20 14.65
CA TYR A 293 3.95 1.93 14.37
C TYR A 293 3.33 0.90 15.33
N ASP A 294 4.15 0.08 15.97
CA ASP A 294 3.75 -1.02 16.86
C ASP A 294 2.86 -2.06 16.14
N GLY A 295 3.24 -2.40 14.91
CA GLY A 295 2.45 -3.30 14.07
C GLY A 295 3.13 -3.71 12.77
N THR A 296 2.45 -4.56 12.01
CA THR A 296 2.96 -5.10 10.72
C THR A 296 2.32 -4.42 9.50
N GLY A 297 1.61 -3.31 9.74
CA GLY A 297 0.80 -2.60 8.76
C GLY A 297 1.55 -1.65 7.84
N ASN A 298 2.87 -1.46 8.02
CA ASN A 298 3.70 -0.66 7.12
C ASN A 298 3.84 -1.38 5.76
N TRP A 299 3.25 -0.82 4.70
CA TRP A 299 3.12 -1.52 3.42
C TRP A 299 4.48 -1.75 2.73
N PRO A 300 5.36 -0.73 2.61
CA PRO A 300 6.70 -0.92 2.06
C PRO A 300 7.52 -2.00 2.78
N PHE A 301 7.40 -2.12 4.12
CA PHE A 301 8.13 -3.14 4.88
C PHE A 301 7.77 -4.57 4.45
N ASN A 302 6.49 -4.81 4.14
CA ASN A 302 6.03 -6.11 3.62
C ASN A 302 6.60 -6.39 2.22
N THR A 303 6.62 -5.41 1.32
CA THR A 303 7.23 -5.59 -0.01
C THR A 303 8.75 -5.76 0.05
N ALA A 304 9.43 -5.08 0.97
CA ALA A 304 10.85 -5.24 1.22
C ALA A 304 11.19 -6.60 1.87
N TYR A 305 10.31 -7.11 2.73
CA TYR A 305 10.39 -8.49 3.24
C TYR A 305 10.30 -9.51 2.10
N ALA A 306 9.29 -9.39 1.22
CA ALA A 306 9.19 -10.26 0.06
C ALA A 306 10.46 -10.18 -0.82
N ALA A 307 11.02 -8.98 -0.98
CA ALA A 307 12.28 -8.78 -1.69
C ALA A 307 13.47 -9.53 -1.06
N SER A 308 13.51 -9.60 0.27
CA SER A 308 14.54 -10.36 1.00
C SER A 308 14.50 -11.88 0.72
N LEU A 309 13.35 -12.39 0.27
CA LEU A 309 13.17 -13.78 -0.18
C LEU A 309 13.53 -13.99 -1.67
N GLY A 310 14.03 -12.95 -2.35
CA GLY A 310 14.40 -12.98 -3.77
C GLY A 310 13.23 -12.74 -4.73
N LEU A 311 12.22 -11.98 -4.29
CA LEU A 311 11.15 -11.46 -5.12
C LEU A 311 11.40 -9.97 -5.44
N ARG A 312 10.52 -9.39 -6.24
CA ARG A 312 10.41 -7.95 -6.46
C ARG A 312 9.05 -7.48 -5.96
N GLY A 313 9.04 -6.51 -5.04
CA GLY A 313 7.85 -5.95 -4.42
C GLY A 313 7.79 -4.43 -4.53
N HIS A 314 6.59 -3.87 -4.75
CA HIS A 314 6.35 -2.43 -4.59
C HIS A 314 4.89 -2.13 -4.28
N ILE A 315 4.66 -0.93 -3.73
CA ILE A 315 3.32 -0.38 -3.49
C ILE A 315 2.89 0.48 -4.66
N THR A 316 1.64 0.31 -5.09
CA THR A 316 0.99 1.22 -6.03
C THR A 316 -0.49 1.38 -5.69
N ARG A 317 -1.20 2.18 -6.47
CA ARG A 317 -2.66 2.14 -6.57
C ARG A 317 -3.04 1.59 -7.95
N LEU A 318 -4.17 0.90 -8.03
CA LEU A 318 -4.80 0.57 -9.30
C LEU A 318 -6.08 1.40 -9.44
N HIS A 319 -6.48 1.66 -10.68
CA HIS A 319 -7.63 2.51 -11.02
C HIS A 319 -8.97 1.84 -10.74
N ASP A 320 -9.07 0.54 -11.00
CA ASP A 320 -10.32 -0.22 -10.85
C ASP A 320 -10.06 -1.74 -10.83
N LEU A 321 -11.11 -2.55 -10.73
CA LEU A 321 -10.97 -4.01 -10.79
C LEU A 321 -10.56 -4.52 -12.18
N ASN A 322 -10.76 -3.77 -13.26
CA ASN A 322 -10.30 -4.22 -14.58
C ASN A 322 -8.77 -4.20 -14.66
N GLU A 323 -8.14 -3.18 -14.09
CA GLU A 323 -6.68 -3.16 -13.96
C GLU A 323 -6.16 -4.25 -13.01
N LEU A 324 -6.92 -4.60 -11.96
CA LEU A 324 -6.57 -5.74 -11.11
C LEU A 324 -6.71 -7.08 -11.85
N GLU A 325 -7.81 -7.28 -12.59
CA GLU A 325 -8.02 -8.43 -13.47
C GLU A 325 -6.88 -8.59 -14.47
N ASP A 326 -6.28 -7.47 -14.86
CA ASP A 326 -5.14 -7.45 -15.73
C ASP A 326 -3.94 -8.21 -15.13
N TYR A 327 -3.66 -8.06 -13.85
CA TYR A 327 -2.62 -8.83 -13.14
C TYR A 327 -3.01 -10.30 -12.97
N ILE A 328 -4.26 -10.58 -12.57
CA ILE A 328 -4.74 -11.95 -12.36
C ILE A 328 -4.66 -12.77 -13.64
N ALA A 329 -5.05 -12.21 -14.78
CA ALA A 329 -4.94 -12.89 -16.07
C ALA A 329 -3.49 -13.16 -16.52
N ARG A 330 -2.52 -12.46 -15.93
CA ARG A 330 -1.08 -12.71 -16.11
C ARG A 330 -0.50 -13.68 -15.07
N GLY A 331 -1.35 -14.24 -14.20
CA GLY A 331 -0.93 -15.15 -13.14
C GLY A 331 -0.33 -14.45 -11.92
N ILE A 332 -0.58 -13.15 -11.73
CA ILE A 332 -0.05 -12.36 -10.62
C ILE A 332 -1.17 -12.11 -9.61
N PRO A 333 -1.14 -12.72 -8.42
CA PRO A 333 -2.08 -12.40 -7.35
C PRO A 333 -1.82 -10.98 -6.83
N VAL A 334 -2.87 -10.29 -6.40
CA VAL A 334 -2.79 -8.88 -6.00
C VAL A 334 -3.20 -8.74 -4.54
N ILE A 335 -2.30 -8.22 -3.72
CA ILE A 335 -2.60 -7.92 -2.31
C ILE A 335 -3.29 -6.56 -2.27
N THR A 336 -4.46 -6.47 -1.64
CA THR A 336 -5.30 -5.26 -1.59
C THR A 336 -5.51 -4.80 -0.15
N SER A 337 -5.54 -3.48 0.05
CA SER A 337 -5.96 -2.87 1.31
C SER A 337 -7.46 -2.61 1.32
N GLN A 338 -8.12 -2.91 2.44
CA GLN A 338 -9.57 -2.87 2.61
C GLN A 338 -9.97 -2.12 3.87
N SER A 339 -11.13 -1.47 3.84
CA SER A 339 -11.72 -0.81 5.01
C SER A 339 -13.24 -0.74 4.85
N PHE A 340 -13.99 -1.34 5.78
CA PHE A 340 -15.43 -1.53 5.64
C PHE A 340 -16.15 -1.79 6.96
N LEU A 341 -17.43 -1.42 7.00
CA LEU A 341 -18.36 -1.85 8.04
C LEU A 341 -18.88 -3.25 7.71
N PRO A 342 -19.32 -4.04 8.72
CA PRO A 342 -19.80 -5.40 8.49
C PRO A 342 -20.88 -5.56 7.41
N GLU A 343 -21.74 -4.56 7.27
CA GLU A 343 -22.85 -4.52 6.32
C GLU A 343 -22.42 -4.14 4.88
N GLU A 344 -21.18 -3.73 4.66
CA GLU A 344 -20.71 -3.26 3.34
C GLU A 344 -20.09 -4.37 2.49
N LEU A 345 -19.73 -5.51 3.09
CA LEU A 345 -19.13 -6.66 2.41
C LEU A 345 -19.83 -7.96 2.82
N ASP A 346 -20.79 -8.40 2.02
CA ASP A 346 -21.56 -9.60 2.31
C ASP A 346 -20.66 -10.83 2.35
N GLY A 347 -20.85 -11.67 3.38
CA GLY A 347 -20.10 -12.91 3.55
C GLY A 347 -18.81 -12.78 4.37
N ALA A 348 -18.28 -11.56 4.57
CA ALA A 348 -17.09 -11.35 5.40
C ALA A 348 -17.36 -11.69 6.87
N GLY A 349 -18.51 -11.27 7.42
CA GLY A 349 -18.92 -11.57 8.79
C GLY A 349 -18.23 -10.73 9.88
N TYR A 350 -17.51 -9.69 9.49
CA TYR A 350 -16.86 -8.71 10.38
C TYR A 350 -16.72 -7.36 9.68
N GLY A 351 -16.27 -6.33 10.40
CA GLY A 351 -15.90 -5.04 9.84
C GLY A 351 -14.53 -4.61 10.35
N THR A 352 -13.88 -3.67 9.66
CA THR A 352 -12.49 -3.28 9.93
C THR A 352 -12.20 -1.84 9.53
N SER A 353 -11.31 -1.17 10.27
CA SER A 353 -10.72 0.11 9.89
C SER A 353 -9.61 -0.02 8.86
N GLY A 354 -8.97 -1.18 8.76
CA GLY A 354 -7.90 -1.49 7.82
C GLY A 354 -7.63 -2.99 7.83
N HIS A 355 -7.58 -3.60 6.66
CA HIS A 355 -7.35 -5.04 6.52
C HIS A 355 -6.72 -5.35 5.18
N ILE A 356 -5.86 -6.36 5.14
CA ILE A 356 -5.16 -6.77 3.93
C ILE A 356 -5.70 -8.13 3.48
N MET A 357 -6.07 -8.25 2.21
CA MET A 357 -6.52 -9.49 1.57
C MET A 357 -5.74 -9.73 0.29
N VAL A 358 -5.69 -10.98 -0.19
CA VAL A 358 -5.11 -11.31 -1.51
C VAL A 358 -6.24 -11.62 -2.48
N VAL A 359 -6.40 -10.84 -3.54
CA VAL A 359 -7.24 -11.22 -4.67
C VAL A 359 -6.51 -12.29 -5.47
N VAL A 360 -7.12 -13.45 -5.58
CA VAL A 360 -6.54 -14.64 -6.25
C VAL A 360 -7.28 -14.99 -7.53
N GLY A 361 -8.42 -14.35 -7.81
CA GLY A 361 -9.22 -14.72 -8.96
C GLY A 361 -10.54 -14.00 -9.08
N PHE A 362 -11.30 -14.40 -10.10
CA PHE A 362 -12.66 -13.96 -10.32
C PHE A 362 -13.53 -15.15 -10.75
N THR A 363 -14.76 -15.20 -10.26
CA THR A 363 -15.73 -16.21 -10.71
C THR A 363 -16.09 -16.00 -12.19
N PRO A 364 -16.76 -16.97 -12.86
CA PRO A 364 -17.28 -16.74 -14.21
C PRO A 364 -18.25 -15.55 -14.31
N ALA A 365 -18.96 -15.23 -13.22
CA ALA A 365 -19.84 -14.07 -13.12
C ALA A 365 -19.06 -12.75 -12.88
N GLY A 366 -17.78 -12.84 -12.50
CA GLY A 366 -16.91 -11.69 -12.25
C GLY A 366 -16.89 -11.18 -10.81
N ASP A 367 -17.42 -11.98 -9.87
CA ASP A 367 -17.25 -11.75 -8.43
C ASP A 367 -15.81 -12.04 -8.01
N VAL A 368 -15.33 -11.32 -7.00
CA VAL A 368 -13.94 -11.35 -6.57
C VAL A 368 -13.70 -12.60 -5.72
N ILE A 369 -12.69 -13.39 -6.08
CA ILE A 369 -12.20 -14.50 -5.25
C ILE A 369 -10.99 -13.98 -4.49
N ALA A 370 -11.10 -13.93 -3.17
CA ALA A 370 -10.05 -13.41 -2.29
C ALA A 370 -9.67 -14.43 -1.22
N ASN A 371 -8.37 -14.57 -0.97
CA ASN A 371 -7.86 -15.16 0.26
C ASN A 371 -7.88 -14.07 1.34
N ASP A 372 -8.84 -14.19 2.24
CA ASP A 372 -9.07 -13.30 3.37
C ASP A 372 -8.46 -13.91 4.65
N PRO A 373 -7.31 -13.38 5.12
CA PRO A 373 -6.61 -13.95 6.25
C PRO A 373 -7.37 -13.81 7.58
N ALA A 374 -8.43 -12.98 7.69
CA ALA A 374 -9.24 -12.81 8.90
C ALA A 374 -10.16 -14.01 9.20
N SER A 375 -9.64 -15.22 8.97
CA SER A 375 -10.32 -16.50 9.13
C SER A 375 -9.84 -17.22 10.37
N SER A 376 -10.65 -18.12 10.93
CA SER A 376 -10.29 -18.93 12.10
C SER A 376 -9.47 -20.19 11.76
N SER A 377 -9.34 -20.52 10.49
CA SER A 377 -8.64 -21.69 9.95
C SER A 377 -8.35 -21.50 8.47
N ASP A 378 -7.32 -22.16 7.94
CA ASP A 378 -6.85 -21.99 6.55
C ASP A 378 -7.88 -22.37 5.50
N ASP A 379 -8.70 -23.39 5.78
CA ASP A 379 -9.78 -23.85 4.89
C ASP A 379 -10.92 -22.83 4.73
N ARG A 380 -10.96 -21.79 5.56
CA ARG A 380 -11.95 -20.71 5.53
C ARG A 380 -11.45 -19.41 4.90
N VAL A 381 -10.16 -19.33 4.56
CA VAL A 381 -9.52 -18.13 4.01
C VAL A 381 -10.09 -17.74 2.65
N ARG A 382 -10.39 -18.73 1.79
CA ARG A 382 -10.91 -18.46 0.44
C ARG A 382 -12.38 -18.03 0.50
N ASN A 383 -12.65 -16.78 0.14
CA ASN A 383 -13.97 -16.19 0.07
C ASN A 383 -14.31 -15.68 -1.35
N VAL A 384 -15.60 -15.57 -1.64
CA VAL A 384 -16.12 -14.96 -2.88
C VAL A 384 -16.97 -13.77 -2.49
N TYR A 385 -16.55 -12.59 -2.91
CA TYR A 385 -17.21 -11.32 -2.61
C TYR A 385 -17.85 -10.73 -3.84
N LYS A 386 -19.03 -10.11 -3.65
CA LYS A 386 -19.71 -9.39 -4.75
C LYS A 386 -18.80 -8.30 -5.27
N ARG A 387 -18.71 -8.21 -6.61
CA ARG A 387 -17.81 -7.28 -7.29
C ARG A 387 -18.02 -5.82 -6.85
N ASP A 388 -19.26 -5.37 -6.84
CA ASP A 388 -19.65 -3.99 -6.51
C ASP A 388 -19.26 -3.61 -5.09
N GLN A 389 -19.53 -4.50 -4.13
CA GLN A 389 -19.16 -4.32 -2.73
C GLN A 389 -17.64 -4.23 -2.57
N PHE A 390 -16.91 -5.21 -3.09
CA PHE A 390 -15.45 -5.26 -2.97
C PHE A 390 -14.76 -4.06 -3.64
N GLU A 391 -15.17 -3.72 -4.87
CA GLU A 391 -14.60 -2.58 -5.60
C GLU A 391 -14.83 -1.26 -4.85
N LYS A 392 -16.04 -1.08 -4.29
CA LYS A 392 -16.36 0.11 -3.51
C LYS A 392 -15.49 0.26 -2.27
N ILE A 393 -15.37 -0.79 -1.45
CA ILE A 393 -14.62 -0.70 -0.19
C ILE A 393 -13.11 -0.54 -0.42
N TRP A 394 -12.61 -1.06 -1.55
CA TRP A 394 -11.22 -0.95 -1.96
C TRP A 394 -10.90 0.43 -2.57
N GLN A 395 -11.75 0.94 -3.48
CA GLN A 395 -11.43 2.11 -4.29
C GLN A 395 -11.84 3.45 -3.69
N ARG A 396 -12.75 3.47 -2.71
CA ARG A 396 -13.12 4.72 -2.04
C ARG A 396 -11.97 5.29 -1.22
N THR A 397 -11.84 6.61 -1.20
CA THR A 397 -10.84 7.34 -0.40
C THR A 397 -11.44 7.89 0.89
N LYS A 398 -12.78 7.92 1.00
CA LYS A 398 -13.52 8.26 2.22
C LYS A 398 -14.55 7.19 2.53
N ARG A 399 -14.84 7.02 3.81
CA ARG A 399 -15.94 6.18 4.29
C ARG A 399 -16.58 6.76 5.53
N LEU A 400 -17.77 6.28 5.86
CA LEU A 400 -18.39 6.53 7.15
C LEU A 400 -17.96 5.44 8.14
N ARG A 401 -17.71 5.85 9.38
CA ARG A 401 -17.61 4.94 10.53
C ARG A 401 -19.02 4.60 11.02
N ALA A 402 -19.11 3.61 11.92
CA ALA A 402 -20.38 3.20 12.52
C ALA A 402 -21.08 4.35 13.29
N ASP A 403 -20.32 5.32 13.79
CA ASP A 403 -20.84 6.52 14.46
C ASP A 403 -21.22 7.66 13.50
N GLY A 404 -21.11 7.44 12.18
CA GLY A 404 -21.38 8.44 11.14
C GLY A 404 -20.24 9.43 10.87
N SER A 405 -19.11 9.35 11.58
CA SER A 405 -17.94 10.20 11.30
C SER A 405 -17.21 9.77 10.02
N VAL A 406 -16.54 10.72 9.36
CA VAL A 406 -15.76 10.44 8.14
C VAL A 406 -14.38 9.89 8.49
N ALA A 407 -13.98 8.82 7.81
CA ALA A 407 -12.65 8.21 7.85
C ALA A 407 -12.02 8.16 6.45
N GLY A 408 -10.71 7.92 6.39
CA GLY A 408 -10.03 7.55 5.16
C GLY A 408 -10.41 6.14 4.70
N GLY A 409 -10.38 5.93 3.39
CA GLY A 409 -10.49 4.62 2.74
C GLY A 409 -9.20 4.26 2.00
N PRO A 410 -9.08 3.03 1.49
CA PRO A 410 -7.84 2.54 0.90
C PRO A 410 -7.46 3.25 -0.41
N GLY A 411 -8.44 3.67 -1.21
CA GLY A 411 -8.21 4.38 -2.48
C GLY A 411 -7.46 3.58 -3.54
N GLY A 412 -7.65 2.26 -3.58
CA GLY A 412 -7.06 1.40 -4.61
C GLY A 412 -5.64 0.91 -4.32
N VAL A 413 -5.12 1.08 -3.10
CA VAL A 413 -3.77 0.62 -2.73
C VAL A 413 -3.63 -0.88 -2.91
N VAL A 414 -2.50 -1.28 -3.51
CA VAL A 414 -2.09 -2.67 -3.71
C VAL A 414 -0.60 -2.87 -3.47
N TYR A 415 -0.24 -4.12 -3.21
CA TYR A 415 1.12 -4.62 -3.17
C TYR A 415 1.26 -5.52 -4.39
N LEU A 416 2.26 -5.23 -5.22
CA LEU A 416 2.60 -6.06 -6.35
C LEU A 416 3.89 -6.79 -6.03
N VAL A 417 3.82 -8.11 -5.91
CA VAL A 417 4.95 -8.99 -5.62
C VAL A 417 5.08 -10.01 -6.75
N THR A 418 6.24 -10.03 -7.39
CA THR A 418 6.55 -10.82 -8.59
C THR A 418 7.94 -11.44 -8.50
N PRO A 419 8.28 -12.44 -9.32
CA PRO A 419 9.66 -12.89 -9.48
C PRO A 419 10.60 -11.73 -9.88
N ALA A 420 11.83 -11.74 -9.36
CA ALA A 420 12.81 -10.66 -9.52
C ALA A 420 13.41 -10.53 -10.93
#